data_AF-A0A916YVD5-F1
#
_entry.id   AF-A0A916YVD5-F1
#
_cell.length_a   1.000
_cell.length_b   1.000
_cell.length_c   1.000
_cell.angle_alpha   90.00
_cell.angle_beta   90.00
_cell.angle_gamma   90.00
#
_symmetry.space_group_name_H-M   'P 1'
#
loop_
_entity.id
_entity.type
_entity.pdbx_description
1 polymer ?
#
loop_
_entity_poly.entity_id
_entity_poly.type
_entity_poly.pdbx_seq_one_letter_code
_entity_poly.pdbx_strand_id
1 'polypeptide(L)' 'MEDKEFLSYHEWGIRVSRLMELIAMTNRTIQVHKEGGDSPLYVKQYEELLEEHTLELNQLMQVMGLSVQLSALKNVA' A
#
# COMPACT_ATOMS: atom_id res chain seq x y z
N MET A 1 16.26 24.27 -12.70
CA MET A 1 15.86 23.93 -11.30
C MET A 1 14.50 23.23 -11.31
N GLU A 2 13.59 23.60 -12.21
CA GLU A 2 12.30 22.93 -12.47
C GLU A 2 12.40 21.45 -12.85
N ASP A 3 13.37 21.04 -13.68
CA ASP A 3 13.49 19.64 -14.11
C ASP A 3 13.74 18.65 -12.96
N LYS A 4 14.43 19.09 -11.90
CA LYS A 4 14.73 18.25 -10.73
C LYS A 4 13.51 18.05 -9.84
N GLU A 5 12.67 19.07 -9.70
CA GLU A 5 11.39 18.92 -8.99
C GLU A 5 10.43 18.06 -9.79
N PHE A 6 10.31 18.25 -11.11
CA PHE A 6 9.46 17.43 -11.96
C PHE A 6 9.83 15.94 -11.92
N LEU A 7 11.14 15.62 -11.97
CA LEU A 7 11.63 14.25 -11.80
C LEU A 7 11.25 13.70 -10.41
N SER A 8 11.34 14.51 -9.36
CA SER A 8 10.93 14.13 -7.99
C SER A 8 9.44 13.80 -7.89
N TYR A 9 8.56 14.58 -8.53
CA TYR A 9 7.11 14.31 -8.56
C TYR A 9 6.77 13.06 -9.38
N HIS A 10 7.46 12.83 -10.49
CA HIS A 10 7.23 11.66 -11.33
C HIS A 10 7.65 10.36 -10.61
N GLU A 11 8.84 10.36 -10.00
CA GLU A 11 9.31 9.23 -9.19
C GLU A 11 8.41 8.97 -7.99
N TRP A 12 7.93 10.03 -7.34
CA TRP A 12 6.96 9.92 -6.26
C TRP A 12 5.66 9.27 -6.74
N GLY A 13 5.10 9.71 -7.86
CA GLY A 13 3.88 9.15 -8.44
C GLY A 13 4.01 7.68 -8.78
N ILE A 14 5.17 7.25 -9.30
CA ILE A 14 5.46 5.83 -9.55
C ILE A 14 5.48 5.03 -8.25
N ARG A 15 6.13 5.53 -7.19
CA ARG A 15 6.19 4.83 -5.90
C ARG A 15 4.81 4.69 -5.27
N VAL A 16 4.02 5.76 -5.29
CA VAL A 16 2.63 5.74 -4.81
C VAL A 16 1.80 4.71 -5.57
N SER A 17 1.86 4.73 -6.91
CA SER A 17 1.11 3.77 -7.73
C SER A 17 1.48 2.33 -7.42
N ARG A 18 2.78 2.03 -7.26
CA ARG A 18 3.26 0.68 -6.92
C ARG A 18 2.79 0.23 -5.55
N LEU A 19 2.83 1.11 -4.55
CA LEU A 19 2.38 0.77 -3.20
C LEU A 19 0.87 0.54 -3.15
N MET A 20 0.06 1.32 -3.87
CA MET A 20 -1.37 1.05 -3.97
C MET A 20 -1.64 -0.32 -4.61
N GLU A 21 -0.89 -0.69 -5.65
CA GLU A 21 -1.01 -2.00 -6.30
C GLU A 21 -0.62 -3.13 -5.35
N LEU A 22 0.50 -2.99 -4.63
CA LEU A 22 0.94 -3.95 -3.62
C LEU A 22 -0.09 -4.12 -2.49
N ILE A 23 -0.64 -3.04 -1.97
CA ILE A 23 -1.71 -3.07 -0.96
C ILE A 23 -2.93 -3.85 -1.48
N ALA A 24 -3.37 -3.57 -2.71
CA ALA A 24 -4.52 -4.25 -3.31
C ALA A 24 -4.24 -5.75 -3.51
N MET A 25 -3.05 -6.11 -4.00
CA MET A 25 -2.63 -7.50 -4.18
C MET A 25 -2.54 -8.23 -2.83
N THR A 26 -1.93 -7.64 -1.82
CA THR A 26 -1.77 -8.27 -0.50
C THR A 26 -3.13 -8.46 0.18
N ASN A 27 -4.04 -7.48 0.10
CA ASN A 27 -5.42 -7.63 0.58
C ASN A 27 -6.13 -8.83 -0.08
N ARG A 28 -6.01 -8.95 -1.41
CA ARG A 28 -6.61 -10.07 -2.15
C ARG A 28 -6.01 -11.41 -1.73
N THR A 29 -4.69 -11.48 -1.56
CA THR A 29 -3.99 -12.69 -1.11
C THR A 29 -4.44 -13.11 0.29
N ILE A 30 -4.59 -12.15 1.22
CA ILE A 30 -5.14 -12.40 2.56
C ILE A 30 -6.54 -13.00 2.45
N GLN A 31 -7.41 -12.42 1.62
CA GLN A 31 -8.77 -12.89 1.44
C GLN A 31 -8.81 -14.33 0.92
N VAL A 32 -8.02 -14.64 -0.11
CA VAL A 32 -7.92 -16.00 -0.67
C VAL A 32 -7.47 -17.00 0.39
N HIS A 33 -6.44 -16.69 1.19
CA HIS A 33 -5.98 -17.58 2.26
C HIS A 33 -7.02 -17.76 3.38
N LYS A 34 -7.75 -16.70 3.74
CA LYS A 34 -8.83 -16.76 4.74
C LYS A 34 -10.00 -17.62 4.26
N GLU A 35 -10.41 -17.47 3.00
CA GLU A 35 -11.49 -18.25 2.40
C GLU A 35 -11.09 -19.71 2.14
N GLY A 36 -9.82 -19.95 1.79
CA GLY A 36 -9.27 -21.29 1.58
C GLY A 36 -9.05 -22.10 2.86
N GLY A 37 -9.16 -21.47 4.04
CA GLY A 37 -8.92 -22.12 5.33
C GLY A 37 -7.44 -22.44 5.57
N ASP A 38 -6.53 -21.67 4.99
CA ASP A 38 -5.09 -21.86 5.16
C ASP A 38 -4.61 -21.55 6.58
N SER A 39 -3.37 -21.91 6.88
CA SER A 39 -2.77 -21.69 8.21
C SER A 39 -2.88 -20.21 8.63
N PRO A 40 -3.36 -19.93 9.86
CA PRO A 40 -3.40 -18.57 10.42
C PRO A 40 -2.02 -17.88 10.43
N LEU A 41 -0.93 -18.66 10.48
CA LEU A 41 0.42 -18.12 10.41
C LEU A 41 0.70 -17.45 9.06
N TYR A 42 0.24 -18.03 7.94
CA TYR A 42 0.41 -17.45 6.62
C TYR A 42 -0.41 -16.17 6.47
N VAL A 43 -1.66 -16.19 6.94
CA VAL A 43 -2.53 -15.01 6.96
C VAL A 43 -1.87 -13.86 7.72
N LYS A 44 -1.31 -14.15 8.91
CA LYS A 44 -0.63 -13.14 9.73
C LYS A 44 0.57 -12.51 9.03
N GLN A 45 1.38 -13.29 8.32
CA GLN A 45 2.53 -12.77 7.57
C GLN A 45 2.11 -11.78 6.48
N TYR A 46 1.00 -12.05 5.77
CA TYR A 46 0.50 -11.11 4.78
C TYR A 46 -0.16 -9.87 5.42
N GLU A 47 -0.78 -10.01 6.59
CA GLU A 47 -1.30 -8.87 7.35
C GLU A 47 -0.16 -7.94 7.81
N GLU A 48 0.97 -8.50 8.28
CA GLU A 48 2.17 -7.72 8.62
C GLU A 48 2.73 -7.00 7.38
N LEU A 49 2.83 -7.68 6.23
CA LEU A 49 3.27 -7.08 4.98
C LEU A 49 2.34 -5.95 4.50
N LEU A 50 1.03 -6.11 4.68
CA LEU A 50 0.04 -5.09 4.35
C LEU A 50 0.23 -3.83 5.20
N GLU A 51 0.52 -4.00 6.50
CA GLU A 51 0.83 -2.88 7.39
C GLU A 51 2.10 -2.14 6.95
N GLU A 52 3.14 -2.86 6.53
CA GLU A 52 4.37 -2.26 6.01
C GLU A 52 4.12 -1.40 4.77
N HIS A 53 3.42 -1.93 3.76
CA HIS A 53 3.09 -1.16 2.55
C HIS A 53 2.21 0.06 2.83
N THR A 54 1.26 -0.10 3.75
CA THR A 54 0.36 0.98 4.18
C THR A 54 1.15 2.09 4.89
N LEU A 55 2.10 1.71 5.76
CA LEU A 55 2.96 2.66 6.45
C LEU A 55 3.87 3.42 5.47
N GLU A 56 4.50 2.72 4.53
CA GLU A 56 5.35 3.34 3.50
C GLU A 56 4.54 4.32 2.63
N LEU A 57 3.34 3.93 2.20
CA LEU A 57 2.45 4.82 1.45
C LEU A 57 2.12 6.08 2.26
N ASN A 58 1.75 5.92 3.53
CA ASN A 58 1.45 7.06 4.40
C ASN A 58 2.65 8.01 4.55
N GLN A 59 3.85 7.47 4.72
CA GLN A 59 5.08 8.27 4.79
C GLN A 59 5.32 9.04 3.48
N LEU A 60 5.15 8.40 2.33
CA LEU A 60 5.29 9.05 1.02
C LEU A 60 4.25 10.16 0.80
N MET A 61 3.01 9.95 1.24
CA MET A 61 1.97 10.97 1.11
C MET A 61 2.25 12.17 2.04
N GLN A 62 2.74 11.93 3.26
CA GLN A 62 3.13 12.99 4.21
C GLN A 62 4.23 13.90 3.66
N VAL A 63 5.21 13.37 2.93
CA VAL A 63 6.29 14.16 2.30
C VAL A 63 5.73 15.25 1.37
N MET A 64 4.57 15.02 0.77
CA MET A 64 3.91 15.96 -0.15
C MET A 64 2.86 16.84 0.54
N GLY A 65 2.76 16.79 1.88
CA GLY A 65 1.70 17.47 2.63
C GLY A 65 0.32 16.86 2.42
N LEU A 66 0.23 15.67 1.82
CA LEU A 66 -1.02 14.96 1.57
C LEU A 66 -1.26 14.00 2.74
N SER A 67 -2.23 14.30 3.61
CA SER A 67 -2.69 13.31 4.60
C SER A 67 -3.72 12.39 3.95
N VAL A 68 -3.33 11.17 3.58
CA VAL A 68 -4.30 10.17 3.10
C VAL A 68 -4.90 9.44 4.30
N GLN A 69 -6.21 9.56 4.49
CA GLN A 69 -6.96 8.64 5.33
C GLN A 69 -7.24 7.38 4.50
N LEU A 70 -6.39 6.35 4.62
CA LEU A 70 -6.52 5.07 3.90
C LEU A 70 -7.70 4.19 4.38
N SER A 71 -8.64 4.77 5.13
CA SER A 71 -9.82 4.11 5.70
C SER A 71 -10.66 3.34 4.66
N ALA A 72 -10.59 3.73 3.38
CA ALA A 72 -11.36 3.16 2.30
C ALA A 72 -10.77 1.89 1.66
N LEU A 73 -9.45 1.61 1.80
CA LEU A 73 -8.83 0.44 1.15
C LEU A 73 -9.10 -0.88 1.88
N LYS A 74 -9.60 -0.83 3.12
CA LYS A 74 -10.04 -2.03 3.86
C LYS A 74 -11.38 -2.60 3.36
N ASN A 75 -12.11 -1.87 2.51
CA ASN A 75 -13.48 -2.18 2.10
C ASN A 75 -13.71 -2.22 0.59
N VAL A 76 -12.66 -2.24 -0.24
CA VAL A 76 -12.87 -2.52 -1.67
C VAL A 76 -13.05 -4.04 -1.80
N ALA A 77 -14.33 -4.43 -1.70
CA ALA A 77 -14.89 -5.76 -1.84
C ALA A 77 -14.88 -6.25 -3.30
#